data_AF-A0A7G5EGU1-F1
#
_entry.id   AF-A0A7G5EGU1-F1
#
_cell.length_a   1.000
_cell.length_b   1.000
_cell.length_c   1.000
_cell.angle_alpha   90.00
_cell.angle_beta   90.00
_cell.angle_gamma   90.00
#
_symmetry.space_group_name_H-M   'P 1'
#
loop_
_entity.id
_entity.type
_entity.pdbx_description
1 polymer ?
#
loop_
_entity_poly.entity_id
_entity_poly.type
_entity_poly.pdbx_seq_one_letter_code
_entity_poly.pdbx_strand_id
1 'polypeptide(L)'
;MSDKKTKTLLQGKLSPGLVKILAKNNLHTVEAVKRAYPERLLRMPGIGIVRFRMIEAELIHSGPYRPLFAASPFPEVPGSTLKNSPLPLATVRRLARNGVFTEQQLREAYPEKLMKISFIGLVSLREIERIFFPGQRYDPPKRKQPPPNFPRWS
;
A
#
# COMPACT_ATOMS: atom_id res chain seq x y z
N MET A 1 -11.33 -46.64 20.88
CA MET A 1 -10.82 -45.81 19.77
C MET A 1 -11.96 -45.47 18.82
N SER A 2 -12.47 -44.23 18.85
CA SER A 2 -13.23 -43.59 17.76
C SER A 2 -13.63 -42.17 18.19
N ASP A 3 -12.68 -41.24 18.11
CA ASP A 3 -12.98 -39.81 18.17
C ASP A 3 -13.81 -39.42 16.95
N LYS A 4 -15.13 -39.39 17.11
CA LYS A 4 -16.03 -38.69 16.20
C LYS A 4 -15.76 -37.19 16.33
N LYS A 5 -14.71 -36.71 15.66
CA LYS A 5 -14.46 -35.29 15.40
C LYS A 5 -15.72 -34.71 14.78
N THR A 6 -16.50 -33.98 15.58
CA THR A 6 -17.67 -33.22 15.17
C THR A 6 -17.24 -32.22 14.08
N LYS A 7 -17.50 -32.56 12.82
CA LYS A 7 -17.29 -31.68 11.68
C LYS A 7 -18.33 -30.55 11.75
N THR A 8 -18.02 -29.47 12.45
CA THR A 8 -18.91 -28.30 12.50
C THR A 8 -19.02 -27.68 11.10
N LEU A 9 -20.24 -27.68 10.57
CA LEU A 9 -20.58 -27.08 9.27
C LEU A 9 -20.47 -25.55 9.35
N LEU A 10 -20.16 -24.92 8.21
CA LEU A 10 -20.02 -23.46 8.09
C LEU A 10 -21.37 -22.71 8.15
N GLN A 11 -22.49 -23.44 8.12
CA GLN A 11 -23.84 -22.87 8.12
C GLN A 11 -24.13 -22.16 9.44
N GLY A 12 -24.61 -20.91 9.36
CA GLY A 12 -24.95 -20.09 10.53
C GLY A 12 -23.79 -19.35 11.20
N LYS A 13 -22.54 -19.57 10.79
CA LYS A 13 -21.36 -18.84 11.30
C LYS A 13 -20.83 -17.76 10.37
N LEU A 14 -21.17 -17.82 9.09
CA LEU A 14 -20.74 -16.86 8.08
C LEU A 14 -21.91 -16.45 7.20
N SER A 15 -21.80 -15.28 6.56
CA SER A 15 -22.78 -14.82 5.57
C SER A 15 -23.01 -15.87 4.46
N PRO A 16 -24.25 -16.07 3.97
CA PRO A 16 -24.57 -17.08 2.96
C PRO A 16 -23.70 -17.01 1.70
N GLY A 17 -23.36 -15.79 1.27
CA GLY A 17 -22.49 -15.58 0.11
C GLY A 17 -21.06 -16.08 0.34
N LEU A 18 -20.55 -15.95 1.57
CA LEU A 18 -19.22 -16.39 1.95
C LEU A 18 -19.15 -17.91 2.06
N VAL A 19 -20.18 -18.55 2.62
CA VAL A 19 -20.32 -20.02 2.64
C VAL A 19 -20.32 -20.59 1.23
N LYS A 20 -21.03 -19.95 0.29
CA LYS A 20 -21.04 -20.38 -1.13
C LYS A 20 -19.66 -20.31 -1.78
N ILE A 21 -18.87 -19.27 -1.47
CA ILE A 21 -17.50 -19.12 -1.98
C ILE A 21 -16.57 -20.18 -1.38
N LEU A 22 -16.65 -20.42 -0.08
CA LEU A 22 -15.87 -21.46 0.59
C LEU A 22 -16.21 -22.85 0.04
N ALA A 23 -17.51 -23.14 -0.15
CA ALA A 23 -17.96 -24.39 -0.75
C ALA A 23 -17.44 -24.58 -2.19
N LYS A 24 -17.43 -23.52 -3.02
CA LYS A 24 -16.82 -23.55 -4.36
C LYS A 24 -15.32 -23.88 -4.34
N ASN A 25 -14.65 -23.58 -3.23
CA ASN A 25 -13.23 -23.90 -3.00
C ASN A 25 -13.03 -25.21 -2.20
N ASN A 26 -14.05 -26.07 -2.12
CA ASN A 26 -14.06 -27.35 -1.40
C ASN A 26 -13.85 -27.22 0.12
N LEU A 27 -14.20 -26.08 0.72
CA LEU A 27 -14.18 -25.84 2.15
C LEU A 27 -15.59 -25.88 2.72
N HIS A 28 -15.98 -26.99 3.34
CA HIS A 28 -17.34 -27.20 3.88
C HIS A 28 -17.41 -27.16 5.41
N THR A 29 -16.27 -27.18 6.08
CA THR A 29 -16.17 -27.29 7.55
C THR A 29 -15.27 -26.21 8.12
N VAL A 30 -15.55 -25.78 9.36
CA VAL A 30 -14.72 -24.79 10.08
C VAL A 30 -13.26 -25.24 10.16
N GLU A 31 -13.01 -26.52 10.44
CA GLU A 31 -11.65 -27.07 10.53
C GLU A 31 -10.89 -27.04 9.20
N ALA A 32 -11.59 -27.25 8.08
CA ALA A 32 -10.98 -27.12 6.75
C ALA A 32 -10.58 -25.66 6.46
N VAL A 33 -11.39 -24.69 6.90
CA VAL A 33 -11.08 -23.25 6.78
C VAL A 33 -9.89 -22.88 7.65
N LYS A 34 -9.85 -23.32 8.91
CA LYS A 34 -8.70 -23.13 9.82
C LYS A 34 -7.41 -23.69 9.24
N ARG A 35 -7.46 -24.87 8.61
CA ARG A 35 -6.29 -25.48 7.95
C ARG A 35 -5.84 -24.73 6.69
N ALA A 36 -6.76 -24.05 6.01
CA ALA A 36 -6.45 -23.24 4.82
C ALA A 36 -5.96 -21.83 5.18
N TYR A 37 -6.20 -21.36 6.40
CA TYR A 37 -5.70 -20.08 6.88
C TYR A 37 -4.17 -20.13 7.09
N PRO A 38 -3.44 -19.03 6.84
CA PRO A 38 -3.88 -17.79 6.20
C PRO A 38 -3.67 -17.78 4.68
N GLU A 39 -2.58 -18.38 4.20
CA GLU A 39 -2.09 -18.25 2.82
C GLU A 39 -3.02 -18.84 1.77
N ARG A 40 -3.60 -20.02 2.03
CA ARG A 40 -4.45 -20.69 1.04
C ARG A 40 -5.78 -19.94 0.87
N LEU A 41 -6.33 -19.36 1.94
CA LEU A 41 -7.52 -18.52 1.86
C LEU A 41 -7.28 -17.24 1.05
N LEU A 42 -6.13 -16.57 1.22
CA LEU A 42 -5.79 -15.36 0.46
C LEU A 42 -5.61 -15.60 -1.04
N ARG A 43 -5.27 -16.83 -1.42
CA ARG A 43 -5.10 -17.22 -2.84
C ARG A 43 -6.39 -17.73 -3.49
N MET A 44 -7.49 -17.86 -2.74
CA MET A 44 -8.74 -18.40 -3.28
C MET A 44 -9.50 -17.36 -4.10
N PRO A 45 -10.00 -17.75 -5.30
CA PRO A 45 -10.85 -16.88 -6.09
C PRO A 45 -12.12 -16.50 -5.31
N GLY A 46 -12.40 -15.21 -5.27
CA GLY A 46 -13.54 -14.65 -4.54
C GLY A 46 -13.28 -14.36 -3.05
N ILE A 47 -12.09 -14.67 -2.51
CA ILE A 47 -11.66 -14.29 -1.16
C ILE A 47 -10.66 -13.14 -1.24
N GLY A 48 -11.18 -11.91 -1.35
CA GLY A 48 -10.39 -10.69 -1.18
C GLY A 48 -10.15 -10.35 0.30
N ILE A 49 -9.33 -9.33 0.57
CA ILE A 49 -8.92 -8.96 1.92
C ILE A 49 -10.09 -8.72 2.90
N VAL A 50 -11.19 -8.13 2.43
CA VAL A 50 -12.38 -7.88 3.27
C VAL A 50 -13.02 -9.18 3.71
N ARG A 51 -13.26 -10.11 2.78
CA ARG A 51 -13.86 -11.43 3.09
C ARG A 51 -12.92 -12.28 3.92
N PHE A 52 -11.63 -12.19 3.67
CA PHE A 52 -10.60 -12.82 4.51
C PHE A 52 -10.71 -12.33 5.97
N ARG A 53 -10.82 -11.01 6.20
CA ARG A 53 -11.01 -10.45 7.54
C ARG A 53 -12.31 -10.87 8.21
N MET A 54 -13.40 -11.03 7.45
CA MET A 54 -14.66 -11.56 7.98
C MET A 54 -14.52 -13.02 8.42
N ILE A 55 -13.88 -13.87 7.61
CA ILE A 55 -13.59 -15.26 7.99
C ILE A 55 -12.73 -15.30 9.25
N GLU A 56 -11.72 -14.45 9.30
CA GLU A 56 -10.82 -14.33 10.44
C GLU A 56 -11.56 -13.95 11.71
N ALA A 57 -12.36 -12.88 11.68
CA ALA A 57 -13.14 -12.42 12.84
C ALA A 57 -14.11 -13.48 13.38
N GLU A 58 -14.76 -14.24 12.51
CA GLU A 58 -15.80 -15.20 12.91
C GLU A 58 -15.26 -16.58 13.27
N LEU A 59 -14.21 -17.05 12.59
CA LEU A 59 -13.71 -18.42 12.71
C LEU A 59 -12.31 -18.53 13.32
N ILE A 60 -11.52 -17.47 13.31
CA ILE A 60 -10.10 -17.46 13.71
C ILE A 60 -9.88 -16.46 14.87
N HIS A 61 -10.02 -16.94 16.10
CA HIS A 61 -9.84 -16.11 17.30
C HIS A 61 -8.37 -15.97 17.74
N SER A 62 -7.41 -16.37 16.90
CA SER A 62 -5.97 -16.34 17.22
C SER A 62 -5.30 -14.99 16.97
N GLY A 63 -6.09 -13.90 16.90
CA GLY A 63 -5.63 -12.56 16.55
C GLY A 63 -5.50 -12.34 15.02
N PRO A 64 -5.50 -11.07 14.57
CA PRO A 64 -5.53 -10.75 13.15
C PRO A 64 -4.24 -11.18 12.45
N TYR A 65 -4.36 -11.85 11.30
CA TYR A 65 -3.25 -12.14 10.41
C TYR A 65 -2.56 -10.84 10.04
N ARG A 66 -1.27 -10.75 10.38
CA ARG A 66 -0.37 -9.76 9.83
C ARG A 66 0.51 -10.49 8.85
N PRO A 67 0.31 -10.32 7.52
CA PRO A 67 1.26 -10.89 6.57
C PRO A 67 2.64 -10.33 6.91
N LEU A 68 3.67 -11.16 6.86
CA LEU A 68 5.06 -10.71 7.06
C LEU A 68 5.45 -9.58 6.08
N PHE A 69 4.73 -9.46 4.97
CA PHE A 69 4.84 -8.37 3.99
C PHE A 69 4.10 -7.07 4.37
N ALA A 70 3.40 -7.02 5.50
CA ALA A 70 2.89 -5.77 6.10
C ALA A 70 3.98 -5.06 6.95
N ALA A 71 5.17 -5.62 7.04
CA ALA A 71 6.35 -4.78 7.18
C ALA A 71 6.43 -3.94 5.90
N SER A 72 6.26 -2.63 6.04
CA SER A 72 6.57 -1.66 4.98
C SER A 72 7.79 -2.16 4.19
N PRO A 73 7.71 -2.37 2.86
CA PRO A 73 8.87 -2.77 2.06
C PRO A 73 9.98 -1.72 2.08
N PHE A 74 9.75 -0.58 2.74
CA PHE A 74 10.76 0.38 3.08
C PHE A 74 11.19 0.06 4.50
N PRO A 75 12.36 -0.59 4.71
CA PRO A 75 13.02 -0.50 6.00
C PRO A 75 13.04 0.97 6.38
N GLU A 76 12.88 1.26 7.67
CA GLU A 76 13.38 2.52 8.21
C GLU A 76 14.74 2.73 7.57
N VAL A 77 14.90 3.74 6.71
CA VAL A 77 16.14 3.84 5.93
C VAL A 77 17.25 4.09 6.95
N PRO A 78 18.09 3.09 7.28
CA PRO A 78 19.06 3.24 8.34
C PRO A 78 20.08 4.27 7.84
N GLY A 79 20.24 5.37 8.57
CA GLY A 79 21.14 6.47 8.17
C GLY A 79 20.51 7.58 7.32
N SER A 80 19.20 7.56 7.05
CA SER A 80 18.56 8.73 6.42
C SER A 80 18.37 9.87 7.42
N THR A 81 19.12 10.96 7.23
CA THR A 81 18.96 12.18 8.03
C THR A 81 17.61 12.87 7.77
N LEU A 82 16.99 12.61 6.61
CA LEU A 82 15.68 13.14 6.24
C LEU A 82 14.51 12.52 7.04
N LYS A 83 14.71 11.38 7.73
CA LYS A 83 13.67 10.75 8.56
C LYS A 83 13.22 11.63 9.73
N ASN A 84 14.14 12.43 10.28
CA ASN A 84 13.86 13.34 11.40
C ASN A 84 13.43 14.74 10.94
N SER A 85 13.28 14.95 9.62
CA SER A 85 12.86 16.24 9.09
C SER A 85 11.36 16.47 9.26
N PRO A 86 10.90 17.74 9.29
CA PRO A 86 9.48 18.07 9.35
C PRO A 86 8.73 17.82 8.03
N LEU A 87 9.30 17.04 7.09
CA LEU A 87 8.61 16.65 5.87
C LEU A 87 7.53 15.61 6.14
N PRO A 88 6.44 15.60 5.34
CA PRO A 88 5.50 14.50 5.34
C PRO A 88 6.22 13.16 5.06
N LEU A 89 5.87 12.12 5.82
CA LEU A 89 6.45 10.78 5.66
C LEU A 89 6.32 10.23 4.23
N ALA A 90 5.24 10.60 3.53
CA ALA A 90 5.04 10.25 2.13
C ALA A 90 6.12 10.87 1.21
N THR A 91 6.52 12.11 1.45
CA THR A 91 7.57 12.82 0.71
C THR A 91 8.94 12.22 1.00
N VAL A 92 9.27 11.96 2.27
CA VAL A 92 10.51 11.27 2.67
C VAL A 92 10.62 9.90 2.01
N ARG A 93 9.53 9.13 1.97
CA ARG A 93 9.50 7.82 1.29
C ARG A 93 9.71 7.92 -0.22
N ARG A 94 9.17 8.94 -0.87
CA ARG A 94 9.36 9.18 -2.31
C ARG A 94 10.81 9.53 -2.62
N LEU A 95 11.42 10.39 -1.80
CA LEU A 95 12.84 10.75 -1.90
C LEU A 95 13.73 9.51 -1.72
N ALA A 96 13.49 8.72 -0.68
CA ALA A 96 14.22 7.48 -0.42
C ALA A 96 14.15 6.46 -1.58
N ARG A 97 12.96 6.29 -2.19
CA ARG A 97 12.79 5.43 -3.38
C ARG A 97 13.63 5.85 -4.57
N ASN A 98 14.02 7.12 -4.62
CA ASN A 98 14.80 7.70 -5.71
C ASN A 98 16.26 7.95 -5.29
N GLY A 99 16.72 7.31 -4.21
CA GLY A 99 18.11 7.38 -3.77
C GLY A 99 18.50 8.65 -3.00
N VAL A 100 17.51 9.46 -2.59
CA VAL A 100 17.74 10.68 -1.80
C VAL A 100 17.46 10.37 -0.33
N PHE A 101 18.52 10.23 0.45
CA PHE A 101 18.48 9.83 1.86
C PHE A 101 18.98 10.90 2.82
N THR A 102 19.82 11.82 2.35
CA THR A 102 20.43 12.89 3.14
C THR A 102 20.04 14.28 2.64
N GLU A 103 20.21 15.30 3.49
CA GLU A 103 20.01 16.70 3.10
C GLU A 103 20.97 17.14 1.99
N GLN A 104 22.20 16.63 2.01
CA GLN A 104 23.18 16.93 0.96
C GLN A 104 22.71 16.40 -0.40
N GLN A 105 22.26 15.14 -0.46
CA GLN A 105 21.70 14.55 -1.67
C GLN A 105 20.45 15.30 -2.14
N LEU A 106 19.64 15.79 -1.21
CA LEU A 106 18.47 16.62 -1.51
C LEU A 106 18.89 17.95 -2.17
N ARG A 107 19.93 18.60 -1.67
CA ARG A 107 20.52 19.84 -2.25
C ARG A 107 21.11 19.60 -3.63
N GLU A 108 21.80 18.48 -3.85
CA GLU A 108 22.35 18.10 -5.15
C GLU A 108 21.29 17.71 -6.18
N ALA A 109 20.12 17.26 -5.72
CA ALA A 109 18.99 16.90 -6.58
C ALA A 109 18.12 18.12 -6.96
N TYR A 110 18.18 19.19 -6.19
CA TYR A 110 17.37 20.38 -6.41
C TYR A 110 17.81 21.16 -7.66
N PRO A 111 16.87 21.77 -8.42
CA PRO A 111 15.43 21.53 -8.44
C PRO A 111 15.01 20.46 -9.46
N GLU A 112 15.77 20.33 -10.56
CA GLU A 112 15.37 19.57 -11.75
C GLU A 112 15.30 18.06 -11.51
N LYS A 113 16.22 17.48 -10.73
CA LYS A 113 16.18 16.03 -10.45
C LYS A 113 15.02 15.70 -9.52
N LEU A 114 14.69 16.59 -8.57
CA LEU A 114 13.50 16.43 -7.72
C LEU A 114 12.21 16.48 -8.51
N MET A 115 12.11 17.39 -9.49
CA MET A 115 10.94 17.49 -10.37
C MET A 115 10.78 16.29 -11.33
N LYS A 116 11.85 15.51 -11.57
CA LYS A 116 11.79 14.26 -12.33
C LYS A 116 11.33 13.06 -11.49
N ILE A 117 11.33 13.17 -10.17
CA ILE A 117 10.87 12.10 -9.29
C ILE A 117 9.36 11.97 -9.42
N SER A 118 8.91 10.76 -9.75
CA SER A 118 7.48 10.46 -9.81
C SER A 118 6.80 10.79 -8.49
N PHE A 119 5.68 11.52 -8.57
CA PHE A 119 4.90 12.02 -7.44
C PHE A 119 5.58 13.10 -6.58
N ILE A 120 6.74 13.66 -6.98
CA ILE A 120 7.23 14.94 -6.44
C ILE A 120 6.81 16.04 -7.42
N GLY A 121 5.65 16.63 -7.14
CA GLY A 121 5.14 17.78 -7.89
C GLY A 121 5.53 19.10 -7.22
N LEU A 122 5.06 20.21 -7.80
CA LEU A 122 5.33 21.56 -7.29
C LEU A 122 4.95 21.72 -5.81
N VAL A 123 3.85 21.13 -5.35
CA VAL A 123 3.41 21.20 -3.95
C VAL A 123 4.44 20.59 -3.01
N SER A 124 4.87 19.36 -3.29
CA SER A 124 5.93 18.69 -2.50
C SER A 124 7.27 19.42 -2.61
N LEU A 125 7.58 20.02 -3.77
CA LEU A 125 8.76 20.85 -3.92
C LEU A 125 8.68 22.11 -3.03
N ARG A 126 7.52 22.77 -2.93
CA ARG A 126 7.34 23.93 -2.02
C ARG A 126 7.54 23.55 -0.56
N GLU A 127 7.08 22.37 -0.16
CA GLU A 127 7.30 21.86 1.20
C GLU A 127 8.78 21.63 1.48
N ILE A 128 9.49 21.02 0.52
CA ILE A 128 10.93 20.82 0.57
C ILE A 128 11.68 22.15 0.64
N GLU A 129 11.33 23.12 -0.20
CA GLU A 129 11.91 24.46 -0.23
C GLU A 129 11.75 25.17 1.11
N ARG A 130 10.54 25.16 1.68
CA ARG A 130 10.27 25.81 2.96
C ARG A 130 11.15 25.29 4.10
N ILE A 131 11.51 24.01 4.07
CA ILE A 131 12.26 23.35 5.15
C ILE A 131 13.77 23.41 4.92
N PHE A 132 14.22 23.11 3.70
CA PHE A 132 15.64 22.90 3.39
C PHE A 132 16.28 24.00 2.55
N PHE A 133 15.46 24.85 1.90
CA PHE A 133 15.93 25.93 1.03
C PHE A 133 15.21 27.24 1.36
N PRO A 134 15.32 27.76 2.61
CA PRO A 134 14.62 28.96 3.01
C PRO A 134 15.01 30.15 2.11
N GLY A 135 14.01 30.81 1.53
CA GLY A 135 14.21 31.93 0.61
C GLY A 135 14.53 31.52 -0.84
N GLN A 136 14.70 30.23 -1.14
CA GLN A 136 14.86 29.73 -2.50
C GLN A 136 13.56 29.13 -3.01
N ARG A 137 13.16 29.55 -4.22
CA ARG A 137 11.93 29.08 -4.85
C ARG A 137 12.19 28.82 -6.33
N TYR A 138 12.00 27.59 -6.75
CA TYR A 138 12.12 27.20 -8.14
C TYR A 138 10.90 27.67 -8.91
N ASP A 139 11.11 28.47 -9.95
CA ASP A 139 10.06 28.82 -10.89
C ASP A 139 10.18 27.94 -12.13
N PRO A 140 9.23 27.01 -12.35
CA PRO A 140 9.29 26.12 -13.50
C PRO A 140 9.20 26.93 -14.80
N PRO A 141 9.93 26.54 -15.85
CA PRO A 141 9.80 27.18 -17.15
C PRO A 141 8.34 27.09 -17.62
N LYS A 142 7.80 28.20 -18.13
CA LYS A 142 6.44 28.25 -18.67
C LYS A 142 6.33 27.16 -19.74
N ARG A 143 5.41 26.20 -19.57
CA ARG A 143 5.10 25.22 -20.61
C ARG A 143 4.75 26.01 -21.87
N LYS A 144 5.46 25.78 -22.97
CA LYS A 144 5.05 26.28 -24.29
C LYS A 144 3.64 25.77 -24.50
N GLN A 145 2.67 26.68 -24.58
CA GLN A 145 1.30 26.29 -24.90
C GLN A 145 1.36 25.53 -26.24
N PRO A 146 0.74 24.35 -26.36
CA PRO A 146 0.55 23.76 -27.67
C PRO A 146 -0.18 24.80 -28.54
N PRO A 147 0.19 24.96 -29.82
CA PRO A 147 -0.46 25.92 -30.69
C PRO A 147 -1.98 25.71 -30.63
N PRO A 148 -2.79 26.78 -30.62
CA PRO A 148 -4.24 26.64 -30.57
C PRO A 148 -4.71 25.74 -31.71
N ASN A 149 -5.47 24.71 -31.34
CA ASN A 149 -6.00 23.68 -32.22
C ASN A 149 -6.77 24.35 -33.37
N PHE A 150 -6.32 24.17 -34.62
CA PHE A 150 -7.03 24.72 -35.79
C PHE A 150 -8.44 24.10 -35.87
N PRO A 151 -9.49 24.89 -36.13
CA PRO A 151 -10.84 24.35 -36.27
C PRO A 151 -10.88 23.42 -37.47
N ARG A 152 -11.33 22.19 -37.25
CA ARG A 152 -11.63 21.21 -38.29
C ARG A 152 -12.96 21.63 -38.92
N TRP A 153 -12.91 22.29 -40.08
CA TRP A 153 -14.12 22.57 -40.86
C TRP A 153 -14.58 21.29 -41.55
N SER A 154 -15.86 21.01 -41.37
CA SER A 154 -16.65 19.92 -41.96
C SER A 154 -16.83 20.07 -43.46
#